data_AF-N1WVF9-F1
#
_entry.id   AF-N1WVF9-F1
#
_cell.length_a   1.000
_cell.length_b   1.000
_cell.length_c   1.000
_cell.angle_alpha   90.00
_cell.angle_beta   90.00
_cell.angle_gamma   90.00
#
_symmetry.space_group_name_H-M   'P 1'
#
loop_
_entity.id
_entity.type
_entity.pdbx_description
1 polymer ?
#
loop_
_entity_poly.entity_id
_entity_poly.type
_entity_poly.pdbx_seq_one_letter_code
_entity_poly.pdbx_strand_id
1 'polypeptide(L)' 'MENYDTLSEAINDLKANGYTYDLNLMAHFVECDSPKVQWHPEDFKINKVFCFEGMSNPGDNSSLYAISSTHG' A
#
# COMPACT_ATOMS: atom_id res chain seq x y z
N MET A 1 6.44 -1.36 -16.87
CA MET A 1 5.38 -0.98 -15.92
C MET A 1 4.79 -2.29 -15.44
N GLU A 2 4.92 -2.58 -14.15
CA GLU A 2 4.13 -3.67 -13.55
C GLU A 2 2.67 -3.20 -13.59
N ASN A 3 1.87 -3.85 -14.42
CA ASN A 3 0.43 -3.62 -14.47
C ASN A 3 -0.22 -4.88 -13.92
N TYR A 4 -1.01 -4.71 -12.87
CA TYR A 4 -1.83 -5.78 -12.31
C TYR A 4 -3.26 -5.55 -12.74
N ASP A 5 -3.97 -6.63 -13.06
CA ASP A 5 -5.37 -6.55 -13.47
C ASP A 5 -6.27 -6.31 -12.26
N THR A 6 -5.85 -6.80 -11.09
CA THR A 6 -6.61 -6.67 -9.84
C THR A 6 -5.77 -6.15 -8.67
N LEU A 7 -6.44 -5.49 -7.73
CA LEU A 7 -5.83 -5.07 -6.46
C LEU A 7 -5.21 -6.25 -5.70
N SER A 8 -5.90 -7.40 -5.68
CA SER A 8 -5.45 -8.59 -4.96
C SER A 8 -4.16 -9.18 -5.55
N GLU A 9 -4.01 -9.19 -6.87
CA GLU A 9 -2.77 -9.63 -7.52
C GLU A 9 -1.60 -8.74 -7.13
N ALA A 10 -1.78 -7.42 -7.19
CA ALA A 10 -0.75 -6.47 -6.80
C ALA A 10 -0.33 -6.63 -5.33
N ILE A 11 -1.29 -6.79 -4.41
CA ILE A 11 -1.00 -7.02 -2.99
C ILE A 11 -0.19 -8.31 -2.79
N ASN A 12 -0.58 -9.40 -3.46
CA ASN A 12 0.11 -10.69 -3.34
C ASN A 12 1.54 -10.61 -3.87
N ASP A 13 1.75 -9.93 -5.00
CA ASP A 13 3.10 -9.75 -5.55
C ASP A 13 3.96 -8.86 -4.64
N LEU A 14 3.43 -7.75 -4.14
CA LEU A 14 4.15 -6.91 -3.18
C LEU A 14 4.53 -7.69 -1.91
N LYS A 15 3.65 -8.54 -1.38
CA LYS A 15 3.97 -9.42 -0.25
C LYS A 15 5.12 -10.37 -0.58
N ALA A 16 5.12 -10.97 -1.78
CA ALA A 16 6.21 -11.83 -2.24
C ALA A 16 7.54 -11.07 -2.42
N ASN A 17 7.48 -9.78 -2.73
CA ASN A 17 8.63 -8.88 -2.86
C ASN A 17 9.13 -8.32 -1.52
N GLY A 18 8.60 -8.76 -0.38
CA GLY A 18 9.09 -8.40 0.95
C GLY A 18 8.35 -7.24 1.63
N TYR A 19 7.21 -6.79 1.09
CA TYR A 19 6.34 -5.85 1.80
C TYR A 19 5.50 -6.63 2.83
N THR A 20 5.80 -6.46 4.11
CA THR A 20 5.27 -7.30 5.19
C THR A 20 4.19 -6.63 6.05
N TYR A 21 4.06 -5.31 5.98
CA TYR A 21 3.12 -4.54 6.78
C TYR A 21 1.87 -4.20 5.98
N ASP A 22 0.71 -4.42 6.59
CA ASP A 22 -0.57 -3.92 6.11
C ASP A 22 -0.86 -2.62 6.86
N LEU A 23 -0.92 -1.51 6.12
CA LEU A 23 -0.91 -0.17 6.70
C LEU A 23 -2.22 0.54 6.42
N ASN A 24 -2.81 1.07 7.49
CA ASN A 24 -3.94 1.97 7.43
C ASN A 24 -3.44 3.41 7.29
N LEU A 25 -4.04 4.14 6.36
CA LEU A 25 -3.78 5.57 6.20
C LEU A 25 -4.59 6.37 7.23
N MET A 26 -3.89 7.13 8.06
CA MET A 26 -4.47 8.11 8.98
C MET A 26 -4.25 9.53 8.48
N ALA A 27 -4.85 10.52 9.14
CA ALA A 27 -4.79 11.92 8.71
C ALA A 27 -3.37 12.48 8.58
N HIS A 28 -2.42 11.99 9.39
CA HIS A 28 -1.06 12.53 9.47
C HIS A 28 0.05 11.48 9.47
N PHE A 29 -0.28 10.19 9.41
CA PHE A 29 0.65 9.08 9.49
C PHE A 29 0.02 7.82 8.90
N VAL A 30 0.82 6.78 8.74
CA VAL A 30 0.33 5.42 8.48
C VAL A 30 0.56 4.55 9.71
N GLU A 31 -0.34 3.63 9.98
CA GLU A 31 -0.21 2.71 11.10
C GLU A 31 -0.47 1.26 10.71
N CYS A 32 0.17 0.34 11.42
CA CYS A 32 -0.17 -1.08 11.39
C CYS A 32 -0.61 -1.47 12.80
N ASP A 33 -1.72 -2.20 12.92
CA ASP A 33 -2.17 -2.69 14.22
C ASP A 33 -1.35 -3.88 14.73
N SER A 34 -0.72 -4.65 13.83
CA SER A 34 -0.02 -5.89 14.17
C SER A 34 1.15 -6.17 13.22
N PRO A 35 2.39 -5.82 13.61
CA PRO A 35 2.78 -5.24 14.90
C PRO A 35 2.40 -3.75 14.97
N LYS A 36 2.21 -3.26 16.20
CA LYS A 36 1.81 -1.87 16.44
C LYS A 36 2.91 -0.89 16.04
N VAL A 37 2.84 -0.37 14.82
CA VAL A 37 3.79 0.62 14.28
C VAL A 37 3.05 1.83 13.76
N GLN A 38 3.69 2.98 13.87
CA GLN A 38 3.21 4.25 13.36
C GLN A 38 4.37 4.94 12.66
N TRP A 39 4.18 5.35 11.41
CA TRP A 39 5.20 6.05 10.62
C TRP A 39 4.63 7.36 10.08
N HIS A 40 5.34 8.45 10.37
CA HIS A 40 5.03 9.75 9.79
C HIS A 40 5.53 9.81 8.34
N PRO A 41 5.01 10.72 7.50
CA PRO A 41 5.45 10.88 6.11
C PRO A 41 6.96 11.10 5.93
N GLU A 42 7.66 11.54 6.98
CA GLU A 42 9.13 11.67 7.01
C GLU A 42 9.87 10.34 7.23
N ASP A 43 9.19 9.33 7.80
CA ASP A 43 9.76 8.02 8.17
C ASP A 43 9.68 6.97 7.06
N PHE A 44 9.00 7.27 5.95
CA PHE A 44 8.83 6.36 4.84
C PHE A 44 8.88 7.06 3.48
N LYS A 45 9.07 6.28 2.42
CA LYS A 45 9.00 6.72 1.04
C LYS A 45 8.00 5.88 0.28
N ILE A 46 7.26 6.51 -0.62
CA ILE A 46 6.41 5.81 -1.58
C ILE A 46 7.29 5.32 -2.73
N ASN A 47 7.36 4.00 -2.91
CA ASN A 47 8.15 3.37 -3.96
C ASN A 47 7.34 3.16 -5.24
N LYS A 48 6.07 2.73 -5.08
CA LYS A 48 5.16 2.44 -6.20
C LYS A 48 3.76 2.91 -5.87
N VAL A 49 3.02 3.32 -6.90
CA VAL A 49 1.61 3.70 -6.82
C VAL A 49 0.86 2.96 -7.91
N PHE A 50 -0.22 2.31 -7.54
CA PHE A 50 -1.10 1.59 -8.46
C PHE A 50 -2.53 2.10 -8.28
N CYS A 51 -3.20 2.39 -9.38
CA CYS A 51 -4.62 2.75 -9.37
C CYS A 51 -5.40 1.63 -10.04
N PHE A 52 -6.42 1.14 -9.35
CA PHE A 52 -7.33 0.11 -9.81
C PHE A 52 -8.71 0.73 -9.96
N GLU A 53 -9.29 0.57 -11.14
CA GLU A 53 -10.70 0.88 -11.35
C GLU A 53 -11.53 -0.35 -10.95
N GLY A 54 -12.51 -0.15 -10.09
CA GLY A 54 -13.34 -1.21 -9.55
C GLY A 54 -14.21 -1.82 -10.65
N MET A 55 -14.14 -3.14 -10.80
CA MET A 55 -14.94 -3.86 -11.81
C MET A 55 -16.46 -3.71 -11.61
N SER A 56 -16.90 -3.43 -10.37
CA SER A 56 -18.31 -3.42 -10.00
C SER A 56 -18.99 -2.05 -10.16
N ASN A 57 -18.24 -0.95 -10.08
CA ASN A 57 -18.81 0.38 -10.13
C ASN A 57 -17.76 1.37 -10.69
N PRO A 58 -18.05 2.14 -11.75
CA PRO A 58 -17.10 3.09 -12.34
C PRO A 58 -16.69 4.25 -11.41
N GLY A 59 -17.27 4.34 -10.21
CA GLY A 59 -16.83 5.25 -9.15
C GLY A 59 -15.87 4.63 -8.12
N ASP A 60 -15.71 3.30 -8.11
CA ASP A 60 -14.92 2.60 -7.10
C ASP A 60 -13.45 2.56 -7.53
N ASN A 61 -12.72 3.64 -7.32
CA ASN A 61 -11.28 3.65 -7.58
C ASN A 61 -10.51 3.33 -6.29
N SER A 62 -9.62 2.34 -6.37
CA SER A 62 -8.72 1.98 -5.27
C SER A 62 -7.30 2.37 -5.64
N SER A 63 -6.58 3.00 -4.71
CA SER A 63 -5.17 3.32 -4.86
C SER A 63 -4.34 2.49 -3.88
N LEU A 64 -3.39 1.72 -4.40
CA LEU A 64 -2.45 0.95 -3.61
C LEU A 64 -1.09 1.67 -3.61
N TYR A 65 -0.58 1.93 -2.42
CA TYR A 65 0.73 2.55 -2.22
C TYR A 65 1.68 1.51 -1.63
N ALA A 66 2.77 1.23 -2.34
CA ALA A 66 3.86 0.44 -1.80
C ALA A 66 4.87 1.38 -1.18
N ILE A 67 5.11 1.26 0.12
CA ILE A 67 6.01 2.14 0.86
C ILE A 67 7.15 1.36 1.52
N SER A 68 8.29 2.04 1.69
CA SER A 68 9.44 1.53 2.44
C SER A 68 9.78 2.51 3.56
N SER A 69 9.98 2.00 4.78
CA SER A 69 10.50 2.79 5.89
C SER A 69 12.01 2.60 6.01
N THR A 70 12.73 3.64 6.43
CA THR A 70 14.16 3.55 6.76
C THR A 70 14.42 2.86 8.10
N HIS A 71 13.38 2.64 8.90
CA HIS A 71 13.44 2.01 10.22
C HIS A 71 13.14 0.50 10.20
N GLY A 72 13.21 -0.12 9.02
CA GLY A 72 12.96 -1.56 8.80
C GLY A 72 14.10 -2.46 9.27
#